data_AF-A0A6N6VIT5-F1
#
_entry.id   AF-A0A6N6VIT5-F1
#
_cell.length_a   1.000
_cell.length_b   1.000
_cell.length_c   1.000
_cell.angle_alpha   90.00
_cell.angle_beta   90.00
_cell.angle_gamma   90.00
#
_symmetry.space_group_name_H-M   'P 1'
#
loop_
_entity.id
_entity.type
_entity.pdbx_description
1 polymer ?
#
loop_
_entity_poly.entity_id
_entity_poly.type
_entity_poly.pdbx_seq_one_letter_code
_entity_poly.pdbx_strand_id
1 'polypeptide(L)' 'MLVLVVNLDRHKLRLERMNAQLAACGLSFERMRAVDGDNLSDADAAAILSPAPLINLSRPEIACLLSHRAA' A
#
# COMPACT_ATOMS: atom_id res chain seq x y z
N MET A 1 -12.65 9.00 14.69
CA MET A 1 -11.45 9.27 13.88
C MET A 1 -11.23 8.07 12.99
N LEU A 2 -11.01 8.26 11.68
CA LEU A 2 -10.74 7.16 10.76
C LEU A 2 -9.24 6.79 10.82
N VAL A 3 -8.93 5.51 11.05
CA VAL A 3 -7.57 4.98 11.04
C VAL A 3 -7.51 3.85 10.02
N LEU A 4 -6.62 3.99 9.03
CA LEU A 4 -6.46 3.01 7.95
C LEU A 4 -5.09 2.35 8.05
N VAL A 5 -5.02 1.04 7.81
CA VAL A 5 -3.77 0.30 7.67
C VAL A 5 -3.72 -0.34 6.29
N VAL A 6 -2.89 0.22 5.42
CA VAL A 6 -2.59 -0.31 4.09
C VAL A 6 -1.63 -1.50 4.22
N ASN A 7 -2.11 -2.72 3.93
CA ASN A 7 -1.31 -3.93 4.07
C ASN A 7 -1.48 -4.94 2.93
N LEU A 8 -0.33 -5.37 2.42
CA LEU A 8 -0.21 -6.44 1.43
C LEU A 8 -0.77 -7.76 1.98
N ASP A 9 -1.50 -8.51 1.16
CA ASP A 9 -2.11 -9.79 1.56
C ASP A 9 -1.09 -10.81 2.05
N ARG A 10 0.12 -10.82 1.48
CA ARG A 10 1.20 -11.74 1.86
C ARG A 10 1.83 -11.44 3.22
N HIS A 11 1.71 -10.22 3.74
CA HIS A 11 2.36 -9.80 4.99
C HIS A 11 1.40 -9.86 6.19
N LYS A 12 0.93 -11.07 6.53
CA LYS A 12 0.00 -11.31 7.65
C LYS A 12 0.60 -10.98 9.02
N LEU A 13 1.85 -11.42 9.27
CA LEU A 13 2.56 -11.15 10.53
C LEU A 13 2.77 -9.64 10.77
N ARG A 14 2.95 -8.86 9.69
CA ARG A 14 3.07 -7.40 9.79
C ARG A 14 1.74 -6.78 10.25
N LEU A 15 0.63 -7.25 9.69
CA LEU A 15 -0.72 -6.79 10.08
C LEU A 15 -1.04 -7.13 11.53
N GLU A 16 -0.72 -8.34 11.99
CA GLU A 16 -0.92 -8.76 13.39
C GLU A 16 -0.15 -7.86 14.36
N ARG A 17 1.11 -7.52 14.03
CA ARG A 17 1.90 -6.59 14.83
C ARG A 17 1.28 -5.19 14.88
N MET A 18 0.81 -4.66 13.75
CA MET A 18 0.11 -3.37 13.72
C MET A 18 -1.16 -3.40 14.56
N ASN A 19 -1.94 -4.49 14.48
CA ASN A 19 -3.13 -4.66 15.29
C ASN A 19 -2.81 -4.65 16.79
N ALA A 20 -1.78 -5.37 17.22
CA ALA A 20 -1.36 -5.38 18.63
C ALA A 20 -0.93 -3.98 19.11
N GLN A 21 -0.17 -3.24 18.31
CA GLN A 21 0.29 -1.90 18.65
C GLN A 21 -0.86 -0.89 18.72
N LEU A 22 -1.77 -0.89 17.75
CA LEU A 22 -2.91 0.00 17.72
C LEU A 22 -3.89 -0.30 18.86
N ALA A 23 -4.15 -1.59 19.13
CA ALA A 23 -4.99 -2.02 20.24
C ALA A 23 -4.39 -1.60 21.60
N ALA A 24 -3.07 -1.68 21.77
CA ALA A 24 -2.40 -1.22 22.99
C ALA A 24 -2.56 0.30 23.22
N CYS A 25 -2.80 1.07 22.16
CA CYS A 25 -3.14 2.49 22.21
C CYS A 25 -4.66 2.77 22.29
N GLY A 26 -5.51 1.73 22.37
CA GLY A 26 -6.97 1.87 22.36
C GLY A 26 -7.55 2.30 21.00
N LEU A 27 -6.81 2.08 19.90
CA LEU A 27 -7.23 2.45 18.55
C LEU A 27 -7.74 1.23 17.78
N SER A 28 -8.91 1.37 17.17
CA SER A 28 -9.36 0.48 16.09
C SER A 28 -8.90 1.02 14.73
N PHE A 29 -8.78 0.13 13.74
CA PHE A 29 -8.45 0.51 12.38
C PHE A 29 -9.19 -0.34 11.35
N GLU A 30 -9.32 0.19 10.14
CA GLU A 30 -9.78 -0.55 8.97
C GLU A 30 -8.58 -0.94 8.11
N ARG A 31 -8.53 -2.22 7.71
CA ARG A 31 -7.47 -2.70 6.84
C ARG A 31 -7.82 -2.40 5.38
N MET A 32 -6.97 -1.64 4.71
CA MET A 32 -7.02 -1.47 3.26
C MET A 32 -6.07 -2.46 2.56
N ARG A 33 -6.56 -3.08 1.48
CA ARG A 33 -5.74 -3.97 0.66
C ARG A 33 -4.70 -3.15 -0.09
N ALA A 34 -3.42 -3.46 0.14
CA ALA A 34 -2.35 -2.82 -0.62
C ALA A 34 -2.20 -3.48 -2.00
N VAL A 35 -1.87 -2.67 -3.01
CA VAL A 35 -1.39 -3.13 -4.31
C VAL A 35 0.00 -3.72 -4.15
N ASP A 36 0.24 -4.84 -4.81
CA ASP A 36 1.52 -5.54 -4.77
C ASP A 36 2.40 -5.15 -5.96
N GLY A 37 3.53 -4.49 -5.70
CA GLY A 37 4.47 -4.09 -6.74
C GLY A 37 5.10 -5.26 -7.49
N ASP A 38 5.18 -6.44 -6.86
CA ASP A 38 5.72 -7.65 -7.51
C ASP A 38 4.79 -8.17 -8.62
N ASN A 39 3.50 -7.82 -8.55
CA ASN A 39 2.49 -8.19 -9.54
C ASN A 39 2.31 -7.16 -10.66
N LEU A 40 3.02 -6.03 -10.61
CA LEU A 40 2.98 -5.02 -11.68
C LEU A 40 3.89 -5.43 -12.83
N SER A 41 3.31 -5.49 -14.04
CA SER A 41 4.11 -5.59 -15.26
C SER A 41 4.79 -4.26 -15.58
N ASP A 42 5.87 -4.29 -16.37
CA ASP A 42 6.53 -3.06 -16.82
C ASP A 42 5.61 -2.18 -17.68
N ALA A 43 4.72 -2.81 -18.45
CA ALA A 43 3.73 -2.10 -19.26
C ALA A 43 2.72 -1.36 -18.38
N ASP A 44 2.20 -2.00 -17.33
CA ASP A 44 1.27 -1.38 -16.38
C ASP A 44 1.95 -0.25 -15.61
N ALA A 45 3.18 -0.48 -15.14
CA ALA A 45 3.98 0.53 -14.45
C ALA A 45 4.24 1.77 -15.34
N ALA A 46 4.60 1.56 -16.61
CA ALA A 46 4.82 2.64 -17.58
C ALA A 46 3.53 3.41 -17.88
N ALA A 47 2.39 2.73 -18.00
CA ALA A 47 1.09 3.37 -18.22
C ALA A 47 0.68 4.27 -17.04
N ILE A 48 0.92 3.84 -15.81
CA ILE A 48 0.63 4.63 -14.59
C ILE A 48 1.47 5.90 -14.52
N LEU A 49 2.70 5.84 -15.03
CA LEU A 49 3.66 6.94 -15.03
C LEU A 49 3.54 7.82 -16.30
N SER A 50 2.48 7.69 -17.11
CA SER A 50 2.30 8.50 -18.32
C SER A 50 1.39 9.72 -18.07
N PRO A 51 1.75 10.93 -18.55
CA PRO A 51 3.02 11.28 -19.21
C PRO A 51 4.20 11.18 -18.24
N ALA A 52 5.38 10.86 -18.79
CA ALA A 52 6.59 10.51 -18.02
C ALA A 52 6.77 11.42 -16.79
N PRO A 53 6.90 10.84 -15.58
CA PRO A 53 6.93 11.60 -14.35
C PRO A 53 8.27 12.31 -14.22
N LEU A 54 8.31 13.41 -13.46
CA LEU A 54 9.56 14.11 -13.14
C LEU A 54 10.57 13.23 -12.37
N ILE A 55 10.12 12.10 -11.81
CA ILE A 55 10.89 11.18 -10.98
C ILE A 55 10.58 9.74 -11.40
N ASN A 56 11.62 8.94 -11.69
CA ASN A 56 11.46 7.51 -11.92
C ASN A 56 11.09 6.80 -10.61
N LEU A 57 9.88 6.26 -10.55
CA LEU A 57 9.42 5.44 -9.42
C LEU A 57 9.70 3.95 -9.68
N SER A 58 10.20 3.26 -8.67
CA SER A 58 10.28 1.80 -8.66
C SER A 58 8.89 1.16 -8.55
N ARG A 59 8.74 -0.11 -8.93
CA ARG A 59 7.45 -0.82 -8.83
C ARG A 59 6.83 -0.78 -7.42
N PRO A 60 7.59 -0.96 -6.32
CA PRO A 60 7.04 -0.80 -4.97
C PRO A 60 6.50 0.62 -4.67
N GLU A 61 7.16 1.66 -5.18
CA GLU A 61 6.71 3.05 -5.01
C GLU A 61 5.44 3.34 -5.81
N ILE A 62 5.35 2.82 -7.03
CA ILE A 62 4.13 2.88 -7.85
C ILE A 62 2.98 2.16 -7.11
N ALA A 63 3.22 0.97 -6.58
CA ALA A 63 2.23 0.21 -5.83
C ALA A 63 1.79 0.92 -4.53
N CYS A 64 2.72 1.60 -3.86
CA CYS A 64 2.41 2.46 -2.71
C CYS A 64 1.46 3.59 -3.11
N LEU A 65 1.79 4.34 -4.17
CA LEU A 65 0.94 5.40 -4.71
C LEU A 65 -0.46 4.89 -5.04
N LEU A 66 -0.56 3.75 -5.74
CA LEU A 66 -1.85 3.16 -6.09
C LEU A 66 -2.67 2.76 -4.86
N SER A 67 -2.01 2.18 -3.85
CA SER A 67 -2.67 1.79 -2.60
C SER A 67 -3.25 3.01 -1.86
N HIS A 68 -2.54 4.14 -1.88
CA HIS A 68 -3.03 5.38 -1.29
C HIS A 68 -4.12 6.07 -2.11
N ARG A 69 -4.11 5.95 -3.44
CA ARG A 69 -5.21 6.48 -4.29
C ARG A 69 -6.52 5.72 -4.12
N ALA A 70 -6.46 4.47 -3.67
CA ALA A 70 -7.63 3.60 -3.47
C ALA A 70 -8.22 3.65 -2.04
N ALA A 71 -7.53 4.31 -1.11
CA ALA A 71 -7.92 4.47 0.29
C ALA A 71 -8.61 5.82 0.53
#